data_AF-A0A4U6BFN0-F1
#
_entry.id   AF-A0A4U6BFN0-F1
#
_cell.length_a   1.000
_cell.length_b   1.000
_cell.length_c   1.000
_cell.angle_alpha   90.00
_cell.angle_beta   90.00
_cell.angle_gamma   90.00
#
_symmetry.space_group_name_H-M   'P 1'
#
loop_
_entity.id
_entity.type
_entity.pdbx_description
1 polymer ?
#
loop_
_entity_poly.entity_id
_entity_poly.type
_entity_poly.pdbx_seq_one_letter_code
_entity_poly.pdbx_strand_id
1 'polypeptide(L)'
;MTRLARIDLYSVAPLLPGDKVAGRVAARGEHFEWSPPNKDKIHTNDPIAVRRPTVQELGQSTFLDLKGTKFGRFTVLGIAADIVTTNGANWVVRCVCGAYETRKAKTIKAWLSGDWKGDHEPMCDCCGYTRRLQMGRYDPKKAAAAAKAIMEAAR
;
A
#
# COMPACT_ATOMS: atom_id res chain seq x y z
N MET A 1 -19.74 -38.48 13.82
CA MET A 1 -19.91 -38.03 12.42
C MET A 1 -20.69 -36.72 12.45
N THR A 2 -20.00 -35.61 12.23
CA THR A 2 -20.54 -34.25 12.32
C THR A 2 -21.57 -34.02 11.21
N ARG A 3 -22.85 -33.92 11.58
CA ARG A 3 -23.89 -33.37 10.70
C ARG A 3 -23.71 -31.86 10.63
N LEU A 4 -22.78 -31.40 9.80
CA LEU A 4 -22.87 -30.02 9.31
C LEU A 4 -24.03 -29.99 8.33
N ALA A 5 -25.08 -29.23 8.66
CA ALA A 5 -26.16 -28.96 7.73
C ALA A 5 -25.54 -28.48 6.42
N ARG A 6 -25.96 -29.06 5.29
CA ARG A 6 -25.50 -28.65 3.96
C ARG A 6 -26.00 -27.23 3.71
N ILE A 7 -25.19 -26.24 4.05
CA ILE A 7 -25.48 -24.83 3.77
C ILE A 7 -25.36 -24.68 2.26
N ASP A 8 -26.49 -24.46 1.61
CA ASP A 8 -26.52 -24.13 0.20
C ASP A 8 -26.04 -22.69 0.04
N LEU A 9 -24.74 -22.52 -0.13
CA LEU A 9 -24.09 -21.21 -0.31
C LEU A 9 -24.66 -20.45 -1.51
N TYR A 10 -25.31 -21.11 -2.48
CA TYR A 10 -26.00 -20.44 -3.59
C TYR A 10 -27.36 -19.86 -3.21
N SER A 11 -28.02 -20.40 -2.18
CA SER A 11 -29.25 -19.81 -1.60
C SER A 11 -28.95 -18.62 -0.67
N VAL A 12 -27.74 -18.57 -0.11
CA VAL A 12 -27.24 -17.47 0.72
C VAL A 12 -26.61 -16.36 -0.13
N ALA A 13 -26.11 -16.69 -1.33
CA ALA A 13 -25.47 -15.75 -2.25
C ALA A 13 -26.31 -14.51 -2.66
N PRO A 14 -27.65 -14.56 -2.80
CA PRO A 14 -28.49 -13.38 -3.10
C PRO A 14 -28.76 -12.51 -1.86
N LEU A 15 -28.51 -13.03 -0.65
CA LEU A 15 -28.45 -12.23 0.55
C LEU A 15 -27.10 -11.51 0.55
N LEU A 16 -26.99 -10.46 -0.28
CA LEU A 16 -26.02 -9.40 -0.02
C LEU A 16 -26.09 -9.12 1.49
N PRO A 17 -24.99 -9.25 2.25
CA PRO A 17 -25.00 -8.96 3.68
C PRO A 17 -25.08 -7.44 3.84
N GLY A 18 -26.26 -6.91 3.56
CA GLY A 18 -26.53 -5.51 3.30
C GLY A 18 -27.85 -5.12 3.92
N ASP A 19 -27.88 -4.96 5.25
CA ASP A 19 -29.04 -4.36 5.92
C ASP A 19 -29.06 -2.83 5.73
N LYS A 20 -30.06 -2.15 6.30
CA LYS A 20 -30.17 -0.68 6.25
C LYS A 20 -28.92 0.02 6.81
N VAL A 21 -28.23 -0.60 7.76
CA VAL A 21 -27.01 -0.06 8.36
C VAL A 21 -25.87 -0.17 7.37
N ALA A 22 -25.66 -1.35 6.78
CA ALA A 22 -24.67 -1.57 5.73
C ALA A 22 -24.90 -0.65 4.52
N GLY A 23 -26.16 -0.45 4.09
CA GLY A 23 -26.51 0.50 3.05
C GLY A 23 -26.13 1.95 3.41
N ARG A 24 -26.38 2.37 4.65
CA ARG A 24 -25.98 3.71 5.12
C ARG A 24 -24.45 3.88 5.22
N VAL A 25 -23.74 2.81 5.58
CA VAL A 25 -22.26 2.78 5.67
C VAL A 25 -21.63 2.82 4.29
N ALA A 26 -22.18 2.09 3.32
CA ALA A 26 -21.68 2.09 1.94
C ALA A 26 -22.12 3.31 1.11
N ALA A 27 -23.20 4.01 1.50
CA ALA A 27 -23.78 5.11 0.71
C ALA A 27 -22.89 6.37 0.61
N ARG A 28 -21.90 6.56 1.48
CA ARG A 28 -21.05 7.75 1.49
C ARG A 28 -19.57 7.37 1.51
N GLY A 29 -18.81 8.05 0.65
CA GLY A 29 -17.38 7.82 0.47
C GLY A 29 -17.08 7.13 -0.85
N GLU A 30 -15.82 6.73 -1.04
CA GLU A 30 -15.43 5.86 -2.14
C GLU A 30 -15.32 4.42 -1.62
N HIS A 31 -15.71 3.46 -2.47
CA HIS A 31 -15.37 2.07 -2.22
C HIS A 31 -13.85 1.91 -2.24
N PHE A 32 -13.33 1.05 -1.36
CA PHE A 32 -11.90 0.81 -1.27
C PHE A 32 -11.41 -0.03 -2.47
N GLU A 33 -11.31 0.64 -3.62
CA GLU A 33 -10.70 0.11 -4.83
C GLU A 33 -9.38 0.84 -5.05
N TRP A 34 -8.34 0.26 -4.45
CA TRP A 34 -7.01 0.82 -4.46
C TRP A 34 -6.09 0.06 -5.41
N SER A 35 -5.38 0.84 -6.22
CA SER A 35 -4.27 0.40 -7.04
C SER A 35 -3.12 1.39 -6.84
N PRO A 36 -1.85 0.93 -6.84
CA PRO A 36 -0.71 1.82 -6.68
C PRO A 36 -0.78 2.98 -7.69
N PRO A 37 -0.83 4.24 -7.24
CA PRO A 37 -1.03 5.37 -8.12
C PRO A 37 0.20 5.66 -9.00
N ASN A 38 1.37 5.18 -8.57
CA ASN A 38 2.64 5.51 -9.17
C ASN A 38 3.29 4.27 -9.77
N LYS A 39 3.36 4.20 -11.10
CA LYS A 39 3.89 3.03 -11.83
C LYS A 39 5.38 2.77 -11.55
N ASP A 40 6.12 3.81 -11.18
CA ASP A 40 7.56 3.70 -10.91
C ASP A 40 7.86 3.09 -9.52
N LYS A 41 6.87 3.08 -8.64
CA LYS A 41 6.98 2.48 -7.32
C LYS A 41 6.28 1.14 -7.33
N ILE A 42 6.99 0.12 -6.86
CA ILE A 42 6.42 -1.20 -6.71
C ILE A 42 5.78 -1.24 -5.33
N HIS A 43 4.52 -1.69 -5.29
CA HIS A 43 3.80 -2.04 -4.08
C HIS A 43 3.27 -3.46 -4.25
N THR A 44 3.66 -4.37 -3.36
CA THR A 44 3.24 -5.76 -3.41
C THR A 44 3.12 -6.33 -2.00
N ASN A 45 2.27 -7.34 -1.83
CA ASN A 45 2.22 -8.13 -0.60
C ASN A 45 3.31 -9.21 -0.56
N ASP A 46 3.87 -9.55 -1.71
CA ASP A 46 4.91 -10.56 -1.81
C ASP A 46 6.29 -9.96 -1.51
N PRO A 47 7.20 -10.72 -0.89
CA PRO A 47 8.56 -10.25 -0.64
C PRO A 47 9.29 -9.89 -1.94
N ILE A 48 9.92 -8.71 -1.98
CA ILE A 48 10.75 -8.28 -3.10
C ILE A 48 12.17 -8.81 -2.89
N ALA A 49 12.78 -9.39 -3.94
CA ALA A 49 14.15 -9.87 -3.90
C ALA A 49 15.15 -8.74 -3.58
N VAL A 50 16.03 -8.99 -2.61
CA VAL A 50 17.07 -8.04 -2.19
C VAL A 50 18.46 -8.59 -2.49
N ARG A 51 19.36 -7.70 -2.87
CA ARG A 51 20.79 -8.00 -3.06
C ARG A 51 21.65 -7.31 -2.00
N ARG A 52 22.88 -7.79 -1.87
CA ARG A 52 23.92 -7.09 -1.11
C ARG A 52 24.50 -5.93 -1.94
N PRO A 53 24.98 -4.85 -1.29
CA PRO A 53 25.77 -3.83 -1.98
C PRO A 53 27.01 -4.45 -2.63
N THR A 54 27.41 -3.93 -3.79
CA THR A 54 28.65 -4.37 -4.46
C THR A 54 29.86 -3.67 -3.85
N VAL A 55 31.07 -4.21 -4.10
CA VAL A 55 32.32 -3.60 -3.62
C VAL A 55 32.50 -2.19 -4.19
N GLN A 56 32.06 -1.96 -5.43
CA GLN A 56 32.13 -0.63 -6.06
C GLN A 56 31.19 0.37 -5.36
N GLU A 57 29.99 -0.05 -4.98
CA GLU A 57 29.04 0.80 -4.24
C GLU A 57 29.59 1.17 -2.86
N LEU A 58 30.15 0.20 -2.14
CA LEU A 58 30.76 0.42 -0.82
C LEU A 58 31.98 1.36 -0.86
N GLY A 59 32.69 1.42 -1.99
CA GLY A 59 33.82 2.33 -2.17
C GLY A 59 33.42 3.79 -2.44
N GLN A 60 32.15 4.08 -2.71
CA GLN A 60 31.67 5.45 -2.97
C GLN A 60 31.43 6.19 -1.65
N SER A 61 32.03 7.37 -1.49
CA SER A 61 31.83 8.22 -0.29
C SER A 61 30.39 8.69 -0.08
N THR A 62 29.57 8.68 -1.14
CA THR A 62 28.17 9.09 -1.11
C THR A 62 27.22 7.93 -0.79
N PHE A 63 27.71 6.70 -0.89
CA PHE A 63 26.95 5.50 -0.59
C PHE A 63 26.87 5.30 0.92
N LEU A 64 25.66 5.08 1.40
CA LEU A 64 25.38 4.75 2.79
C LEU A 64 24.50 3.51 2.77
N ASP A 65 24.93 2.45 3.46
CA ASP A 65 24.08 1.29 3.61
C ASP A 65 22.94 1.61 4.59
N LEU A 66 21.71 1.60 4.08
CA LEU A 66 20.49 1.90 4.83
C LEU A 66 19.82 0.62 5.37
N LYS A 67 20.37 -0.56 5.10
CA LYS A 67 19.79 -1.85 5.51
C LYS A 67 19.57 -1.89 7.03
N GLY A 68 18.38 -2.36 7.45
CA GLY A 68 17.99 -2.48 8.85
C GLY A 68 17.46 -1.19 9.47
N THR A 69 17.62 -0.04 8.79
CA THR A 69 17.13 1.24 9.29
C THR A 69 15.59 1.26 9.34
N LYS A 70 15.04 1.79 10.42
CA LYS A 70 13.60 2.04 10.59
C LYS A 70 13.31 3.53 10.39
N PHE A 71 12.23 3.84 9.68
CA PHE A 71 11.80 5.22 9.46
C PHE A 71 10.28 5.26 9.28
N GLY A 72 9.58 6.12 10.02
CA GLY A 72 8.12 6.08 10.11
C GLY A 72 7.61 4.66 10.37
N ARG A 73 6.78 4.14 9.46
CA ARG A 73 6.20 2.79 9.50
C ARG A 73 6.99 1.76 8.68
N PHE A 74 8.17 2.10 8.19
CA PHE A 74 8.98 1.24 7.34
C PHE A 74 10.20 0.68 8.05
N THR A 75 10.57 -0.54 7.64
CA THR A 75 11.88 -1.14 7.91
C THR A 75 12.57 -1.44 6.58
N VAL A 76 13.81 -0.96 6.41
CA VAL A 76 14.61 -1.18 5.20
C VAL A 76 15.19 -2.59 5.21
N LEU A 77 14.92 -3.39 4.18
CA LEU A 77 15.40 -4.77 4.05
C LEU A 77 16.71 -4.89 3.28
N GLY A 78 16.91 -4.02 2.28
CA GLY A 78 18.10 -4.01 1.44
C GLY A 78 17.88 -3.30 0.11
N ILE A 79 18.84 -3.43 -0.79
CA ILE A 79 18.73 -2.90 -2.16
C ILE A 79 17.96 -3.91 -3.01
N ALA A 80 17.02 -3.43 -3.83
CA ALA A 80 16.28 -4.28 -4.75
C ALA A 80 17.21 -4.97 -5.75
N ALA A 81 17.04 -6.29 -5.94
CA ALA A 81 17.86 -7.08 -6.85
C ALA A 81 17.49 -6.79 -8.32
N ASP A 82 16.21 -6.89 -8.64
CA ASP A 82 15.73 -6.90 -10.04
C ASP A 82 15.26 -5.54 -10.54
N ILE A 83 15.26 -4.53 -9.66
CA ILE A 83 14.67 -3.22 -9.94
C ILE A 83 15.78 -2.19 -10.10
N VAL A 84 16.27 -2.10 -11.32
CA VAL A 84 17.29 -1.12 -11.71
C VAL A 84 16.61 0.17 -12.11
N THR A 85 17.11 1.30 -11.61
CA THR A 85 16.65 2.62 -12.06
C THR A 85 17.83 3.48 -12.44
N THR A 86 17.61 4.39 -13.40
CA THR A 86 18.64 5.31 -13.91
C THR A 86 19.21 6.21 -12.82
N ASN A 87 18.39 6.56 -11.81
CA ASN A 87 18.74 7.52 -10.75
C ASN A 87 18.98 6.84 -9.40
N GLY A 88 19.93 5.89 -9.38
CA GLY A 88 20.45 5.25 -8.17
C GLY A 88 19.66 4.02 -7.70
N ALA A 89 20.08 3.49 -6.55
CA ALA A 89 19.52 2.26 -5.98
C ALA A 89 18.10 2.45 -5.44
N ASN A 90 17.21 1.50 -5.76
CA ASN A 90 15.93 1.34 -5.10
C ASN A 90 16.08 0.49 -3.85
N TRP A 91 15.57 0.98 -2.73
CA TRP A 91 15.58 0.28 -1.46
C TRP A 91 14.26 -0.43 -1.23
N VAL A 92 14.32 -1.71 -0.91
CA VAL A 92 13.15 -2.49 -0.51
C VAL A 92 12.86 -2.18 0.95
N VAL A 93 11.62 -1.78 1.21
CA VAL A 93 11.11 -1.49 2.54
C VAL A 93 9.88 -2.34 2.83
N ARG A 94 9.74 -2.77 4.09
CA ARG A 94 8.53 -3.42 4.59
C ARG A 94 7.77 -2.47 5.49
N CYS A 95 6.50 -2.24 5.16
CA CYS A 95 5.60 -1.48 6.00
C CYS A 95 5.09 -2.34 7.17
N VAL A 96 4.74 -1.72 8.29
CA VAL A 96 4.09 -2.42 9.42
C VAL A 96 2.78 -3.14 9.05
N CYS A 97 2.11 -2.74 7.97
CA CYS A 97 0.92 -3.47 7.48
C CYS A 97 1.25 -4.80 6.79
N GLY A 98 2.53 -5.09 6.55
CA GLY A 98 3.00 -6.30 5.87
C GLY A 98 3.42 -6.08 4.42
N ALA A 99 2.94 -5.04 3.75
CA ALA A 99 3.27 -4.77 2.35
C ALA A 99 4.73 -4.37 2.15
N TYR A 100 5.27 -4.73 0.98
CA TYR A 100 6.61 -4.42 0.50
C TYR A 100 6.55 -3.32 -0.56
N GLU A 101 7.49 -2.38 -0.47
CA GLU A 101 7.60 -1.30 -1.44
C GLU A 101 9.05 -0.96 -1.81
N THR A 102 9.20 -0.27 -2.94
CA THR A 102 10.46 0.40 -3.29
C THR A 102 10.47 1.86 -2.89
N ARG A 103 11.55 2.30 -2.25
CA ARG A 103 11.79 3.71 -1.90
C ARG A 103 13.16 4.17 -2.35
N LYS A 104 13.28 5.47 -2.67
CA LYS A 104 14.55 6.09 -3.01
C LYS A 104 15.35 6.39 -1.75
N ALA A 105 16.68 6.28 -1.84
CA ALA A 105 17.58 6.64 -0.75
C ALA A 105 17.35 8.07 -0.24
N LYS A 106 17.06 9.01 -1.16
CA LYS A 106 16.75 10.41 -0.83
C LYS A 106 15.60 10.55 0.17
N THR A 107 14.53 9.77 -0.01
CA THR A 107 13.35 9.79 0.86
C THR A 107 13.69 9.28 2.26
N ILE A 108 14.47 8.21 2.34
CA ILE A 108 14.90 7.61 3.61
C ILE A 108 15.82 8.58 4.35
N LYS A 109 16.83 9.11 3.67
CA LYS A 109 17.78 10.09 4.22
C LYS A 109 17.08 11.37 4.71
N ALA A 110 16.10 11.88 3.96
CA ALA A 110 15.34 13.07 4.37
C ALA A 110 14.54 12.87 5.67
N TRP A 111 14.01 11.67 5.92
CA TRP A 111 13.39 11.38 7.21
C TRP A 111 14.42 11.31 8.34
N LEU A 112 15.54 10.63 8.09
CA LEU A 112 16.60 10.47 9.10
C LEU A 112 17.29 11.79 9.46
N SER A 113 17.38 12.74 8.52
CA SER A 113 17.94 14.07 8.78
C SER A 113 16.93 15.04 9.43
N GLY A 114 15.66 14.67 9.52
CA GLY A 114 14.59 15.56 10.00
C GLY A 114 14.03 16.51 8.94
N ASP A 115 14.53 16.48 7.69
CA ASP A 115 14.09 17.33 6.57
C ASP A 115 12.83 16.81 5.85
N TRP A 116 12.01 16.03 6.54
CA TRP A 116 10.81 15.43 5.94
C TRP A 116 9.71 16.47 5.71
N LYS A 117 9.23 16.54 4.47
CA LYS A 117 8.19 17.49 4.04
C LYS A 117 6.80 16.87 3.82
N GLY A 118 6.61 15.61 4.19
CA GLY A 118 5.32 14.95 4.00
C GLY A 118 4.35 15.24 5.13
N ASP A 119 3.05 15.28 4.81
CA ASP A 119 1.95 15.60 5.74
C ASP A 119 1.83 14.60 6.92
N HIS A 120 2.37 13.40 6.76
CA HIS A 120 2.27 12.31 7.72
C HIS A 120 3.59 11.53 7.76
N GLU A 121 3.75 10.70 8.80
CA GLU A 121 4.86 9.76 8.89
C GLU A 121 4.95 8.89 7.62
N PRO A 122 6.16 8.55 7.16
CA PRO A 122 6.35 7.65 6.02
C PRO A 122 5.64 6.31 6.22
N MET A 123 4.79 5.95 5.27
CA MET A 123 4.07 4.69 5.22
C MET A 123 3.84 4.23 3.78
N CYS A 124 3.41 2.98 3.59
CA CYS A 124 3.13 2.48 2.24
C CYS A 124 1.98 3.26 1.59
N ASP A 125 1.96 3.30 0.27
CA ASP A 125 1.01 4.07 -0.51
C ASP A 125 -0.43 3.61 -0.24
N CYS A 126 -0.65 2.32 0.02
CA CYS A 126 -1.94 1.76 0.46
C CYS A 126 -2.35 2.26 1.87
N CYS A 127 -1.43 2.27 2.84
CA CYS A 127 -1.69 2.84 4.17
C CYS A 127 -1.95 4.35 4.10
N GLY A 128 -1.17 5.07 3.28
CA GLY A 128 -1.37 6.50 3.05
C GLY A 128 -2.72 6.79 2.40
N TYR A 129 -3.16 5.93 1.48
CA TYR A 129 -4.48 6.00 0.87
C TYR A 129 -5.59 5.78 1.89
N THR A 130 -5.47 4.73 2.71
CA THR A 130 -6.42 4.42 3.78
C THR A 130 -6.50 5.55 4.80
N ARG A 131 -5.35 6.13 5.19
CA ARG A 131 -5.29 7.27 6.11
C ARG A 131 -6.00 8.49 5.53
N ARG A 132 -5.86 8.76 4.23
CA ARG A 132 -6.57 9.85 3.55
C ARG A 132 -8.09 9.67 3.66
N LEU A 133 -8.57 8.44 3.44
CA LEU A 133 -9.99 8.11 3.55
C LEU A 133 -10.53 8.26 4.97
N GLN A 134 -9.78 7.81 5.97
CA GLN A 134 -10.13 7.97 7.39
C GLN A 134 -10.23 9.45 7.79
N MET A 135 -9.46 10.33 7.16
CA MET A 135 -9.54 11.78 7.34
C MET A 135 -10.69 12.43 6.55
N GLY A 136 -11.59 11.65 5.95
CA GLY A 136 -12.72 12.14 5.16
C GLY A 136 -12.34 12.71 3.79
N ARG A 137 -11.09 12.53 3.35
CA ARG A 137 -10.61 12.97 2.03
C ARG A 137 -10.76 11.79 1.04
N TYR A 138 -11.66 11.93 0.07
CA TYR A 138 -11.92 10.93 -0.97
C TYR A 138 -11.87 11.57 -2.36
N ASP A 139 -11.70 10.76 -3.41
CA ASP A 139 -11.79 11.22 -4.79
C ASP A 139 -13.27 11.24 -5.23
N PRO A 140 -13.85 12.41 -5.56
CA PRO A 140 -15.25 12.50 -5.94
C PRO A 140 -15.58 11.69 -7.21
N LYS A 141 -14.63 11.53 -8.14
CA LYS A 141 -14.84 10.75 -9.37
C LYS A 141 -14.96 9.26 -9.06
N LYS A 142 -14.10 8.74 -8.17
CA LYS A 142 -14.17 7.34 -7.73
C LYS A 142 -15.44 7.06 -6.94
N ALA A 143 -15.82 7.96 -6.04
CA ALA A 143 -17.06 7.86 -5.28
C ALA A 143 -18.30 7.83 -6.21
N ALA A 144 -18.35 8.72 -7.22
CA ALA A 144 -19.43 8.76 -8.19
C ALA A 144 -19.50 7.49 -9.06
N ALA A 145 -18.34 6.97 -9.50
CA ALA A 145 -18.26 5.73 -10.26
C ALA A 145 -18.78 4.53 -9.46
N ALA A 146 -18.38 4.43 -8.19
CA ALA A 146 -18.84 3.36 -7.30
C ALA A 146 -20.35 3.46 -7.02
N ALA A 147 -20.87 4.66 -6.76
CA ALA A 147 -22.31 4.89 -6.61
C ALA A 147 -23.10 4.47 -7.86
N LYS A 148 -22.59 4.78 -9.05
CA LYS A 148 -23.19 4.34 -10.32
C LYS A 148 -23.22 2.82 -10.44
N ALA A 149 -22.11 2.15 -10.14
CA ALA A 149 -22.03 0.68 -10.19
C ALA A 149 -23.02 0.00 -9.23
N ILE A 150 -23.20 0.56 -8.01
CA ILE A 150 -24.20 0.05 -7.05
C ILE A 150 -25.63 0.22 -7.61
N MET A 151 -25.95 1.38 -8.18
CA MET A 151 -27.27 1.63 -8.76
C MET A 151 -27.55 0.73 -9.97
N GLU A 152 -26.54 0.42 -10.78
CA GLU A 152 -26.67 -0.52 -11.91
C GLU A 152 -26.83 -1.97 -11.43
N ALA A 153 -26.11 -2.39 -10.39
CA ALA A 153 -26.23 -3.74 -9.83
C ALA A 153 -27.54 -3.99 -9.06
N ALA A 154 -28.20 -2.93 -8.60
CA ALA A 154 -29.50 -3.00 -7.94
C ALA A 154 -30.71 -3.04 -8.91
N ARG A 155 -30.46 -2.86 -10.21
CA ARG A 155 -31.46 -2.90 -11.28
C ARG A 155 -31.59 -4.29 -11.87
#